data_AF-A0A2G2A1E6-F1
#
_entry.id   AF-A0A2G2A1E6-F1
#
_cell.length_a   1.000
_cell.length_b   1.000
_cell.length_c   1.000
_cell.angle_alpha   90.00
_cell.angle_beta   90.00
_cell.angle_gamma   90.00
#
_symmetry.space_group_name_H-M   'P 1'
#
loop_
_entity.id
_entity.type
_entity.pdbx_description
1 polymer ?
#
loop_
_entity_poly.entity_id
_entity_poly.type
_entity_poly.pdbx_seq_one_letter_code
_entity_poly.pdbx_strand_id
1 'polypeptide(L)'
;KAYRGMGSVGAMAGKHGSSDRYFQEDKSEVGKLVPEGIEGRVPFKGSVKAAVHQLTGGLRSSMGYTGTKTINDMSEHAQFVRITSAGMRESHVHDVIITKEAPNYSVDS
;
A
#
# COMPACT_ATOMS: atom_id res chain seq x y z
N LYS A 1 5.81 -11.07 7.78
CA LYS A 1 6.29 -10.04 8.74
C LYS A 1 5.09 -9.41 9.42
N ALA A 2 5.18 -9.04 10.70
CA ALA A 2 4.09 -8.31 11.36
C ALA A 2 3.94 -6.92 10.72
N TYR A 3 2.69 -6.48 10.56
CA TYR A 3 2.32 -5.18 10.02
C TYR A 3 1.16 -4.65 10.86
N ARG A 4 1.24 -3.42 11.34
CA ARG A 4 0.21 -2.82 12.18
C ARG A 4 0.02 -1.37 11.86
N GLY A 5 -1.23 -0.91 11.90
CA GLY A 5 -1.56 0.50 11.87
C GLY A 5 -1.07 1.18 13.15
N MET A 6 -0.67 2.45 13.06
CA MET A 6 -0.20 3.19 14.24
C MET A 6 -1.31 3.41 15.28
N GLY A 7 -2.58 3.48 14.85
CA GLY A 7 -3.75 3.53 15.74
C GLY A 7 -4.25 2.16 16.24
N SER A 8 -3.44 1.11 16.14
CA SER A 8 -3.77 -0.20 16.72
C SER A 8 -3.49 -0.26 18.21
N VAL A 9 -4.20 -1.12 18.94
CA VAL A 9 -4.07 -1.23 20.40
C VAL A 9 -2.63 -1.50 20.84
N GLY A 10 -1.92 -2.42 20.18
CA GLY A 10 -0.53 -2.74 20.49
C GLY A 10 0.47 -1.67 20.03
N ALA A 11 0.10 -0.78 19.12
CA ALA A 11 0.91 0.39 18.76
C ALA A 11 0.67 1.58 19.72
N MET A 12 -0.56 1.77 20.19
CA MET A 12 -0.92 2.83 21.14
C MET A 12 -0.48 2.52 22.57
N ALA A 13 -0.53 1.25 23.00
CA ALA A 13 -0.14 0.82 24.34
C ALA A 13 1.38 0.67 24.57
N GLY A 14 2.21 0.95 23.54
CA GLY A 14 3.67 0.84 23.65
C GLY A 14 4.29 1.97 24.50
N LYS A 15 5.49 1.73 25.06
CA LYS A 15 6.25 2.71 25.88
C LYS A 15 6.65 4.00 25.12
N HIS A 16 6.60 3.96 23.79
CA HIS A 16 6.73 5.09 22.84
C HIS A 16 5.51 5.16 21.92
N GLY A 17 4.34 4.82 22.48
CA GLY A 17 3.09 4.66 21.74
C GLY A 17 2.69 5.96 21.05
N SER A 18 1.98 5.86 19.94
CA SER A 18 1.50 7.03 19.23
C SER A 18 0.38 7.77 19.96
N SER A 19 -0.06 7.30 21.13
CA SER A 19 -1.13 7.91 21.93
C SER A 19 -0.89 9.41 22.19
N ASP A 20 0.35 9.81 22.46
CA ASP A 20 0.81 11.19 22.65
C ASP A 20 0.66 12.03 21.36
N ARG A 21 0.83 11.41 20.19
CA ARG A 21 0.71 12.07 18.88
C ARG A 21 -0.73 12.13 18.35
N TYR A 22 -1.63 11.32 18.89
CA TYR A 22 -3.03 11.24 18.46
C TYR A 22 -4.01 11.75 19.52
N PHE A 23 -3.53 12.59 20.46
CA PHE A 23 -4.36 13.27 21.47
C PHE A 23 -5.22 12.32 22.33
N GLN A 24 -4.69 11.14 22.68
CA GLN A 24 -5.35 10.18 23.57
C GLN A 24 -4.81 10.24 25.01
N GLU A 25 -4.31 11.41 25.43
CA GLU A 25 -3.59 11.63 26.70
C GLU A 25 -4.45 11.36 27.95
N ASP A 26 -5.77 11.53 27.89
CA ASP A 26 -6.65 11.40 29.08
C ASP A 26 -7.07 9.97 29.45
N LYS A 27 -6.57 8.95 28.74
CA LYS A 27 -6.95 7.55 28.96
C LYS A 27 -5.73 6.68 29.23
N SER A 28 -5.19 6.81 30.44
CA SER A 28 -4.14 5.96 31.01
C SER A 28 -4.55 4.48 31.17
N GLU A 29 -5.79 4.12 30.85
CA GLU A 29 -6.28 2.74 30.85
C GLU A 29 -6.37 2.20 29.42
N VAL A 30 -5.53 1.18 29.12
CA VAL A 30 -5.49 0.43 27.85
C VAL A 30 -6.89 -0.04 27.39
N GLY A 31 -7.81 -0.29 28.33
CA GLY A 31 -9.20 -0.69 28.06
C GLY A 31 -10.14 0.41 27.54
N LYS A 32 -9.74 1.68 27.51
CA LYS A 32 -10.58 2.81 27.03
C LYS A 32 -10.16 3.37 25.66
N LEU A 33 -9.11 2.80 25.06
CA LEU A 33 -8.62 3.20 23.73
C LEU A 33 -9.60 2.71 22.66
N VAL A 34 -9.99 3.61 21.74
CA VAL A 34 -10.76 3.25 20.55
C VAL A 34 -9.77 3.11 19.40
N PRO A 35 -9.47 1.90 18.92
CA PRO A 35 -8.47 1.70 17.88
C PRO A 35 -9.00 2.08 16.50
N GLU A 36 -8.20 2.85 15.76
CA GLU A 36 -8.44 3.22 14.35
C GLU A 36 -7.57 2.39 13.38
N GLY A 37 -6.70 1.53 13.92
CA GLY A 37 -5.80 0.67 13.15
C GLY A 37 -5.92 -0.80 13.53
N ILE A 38 -5.68 -1.67 12.55
CA ILE A 38 -5.62 -3.12 12.74
C ILE A 38 -4.17 -3.61 12.84
N GLU A 39 -4.02 -4.80 13.40
CA GLU A 39 -2.76 -5.54 13.42
C GLU A 39 -2.90 -6.80 12.56
N GLY A 40 -1.87 -7.11 11.80
CA GLY A 40 -1.88 -8.24 10.89
C GLY A 40 -0.48 -8.67 10.48
N ARG A 41 -0.42 -9.50 9.44
CA ARG A 41 0.84 -9.97 8.87
C ARG A 41 0.80 -9.83 7.36
N VAL A 42 1.93 -9.44 6.81
CA VAL A 42 2.15 -9.38 5.36
C VAL A 42 3.18 -10.42 4.93
N PRO A 43 3.10 -10.97 3.70
CA PRO A 43 4.12 -11.87 3.16
C PRO A 43 5.51 -11.24 3.18
N PHE A 44 6.55 -12.08 3.25
CA PHE A 44 7.92 -11.58 3.14
C PHE A 44 8.23 -11.22 1.69
N LYS A 45 8.39 -9.93 1.39
CA LYS A 45 8.64 -9.42 0.04
C LYS A 45 10.13 -9.27 -0.33
N GLY A 46 11.05 -9.84 0.47
CA GLY A 46 12.50 -9.71 0.21
C GLY A 46 13.12 -8.39 0.67
N SER A 47 14.11 -7.90 -0.08
CA SER A 47 14.84 -6.66 0.23
C SER A 47 14.09 -5.42 -0.22
N VAL A 48 14.28 -4.31 0.49
CA VAL A 48 13.71 -3.00 0.11
C VAL A 48 14.20 -2.55 -1.26
N LYS A 49 15.48 -2.82 -1.58
CA LYS A 49 16.06 -2.49 -2.89
C LYS A 49 15.29 -3.15 -4.04
N ALA A 50 14.92 -4.43 -3.90
CA ALA A 50 14.16 -5.14 -4.91
C ALA A 50 12.74 -4.57 -5.09
N ALA A 51 12.06 -4.23 -3.99
CA ALA A 51 10.74 -3.62 -4.03
C ALA A 51 10.76 -2.24 -4.72
N VAL A 52 11.70 -1.37 -4.34
CA VAL A 52 11.87 -0.04 -4.94
C VAL A 52 12.18 -0.15 -6.43
N HIS A 53 13.01 -1.12 -6.85
CA HIS A 53 13.32 -1.33 -8.25
C HIS A 53 12.06 -1.67 -9.08
N GLN A 54 11.20 -2.57 -8.59
CA GLN A 54 9.95 -2.91 -9.28
C GLN A 54 8.96 -1.74 -9.33
N LEU A 55 8.80 -1.01 -8.23
CA LEU A 55 7.91 0.16 -8.15
C LEU A 55 8.36 1.28 -9.11
N THR A 56 9.66 1.60 -9.10
CA THR A 56 10.22 2.62 -10.00
C THR A 56 10.20 2.17 -11.46
N GLY A 57 10.36 0.87 -11.74
CA GLY A 57 10.19 0.30 -13.07
C GLY A 57 8.78 0.48 -13.62
N GLY A 58 7.75 0.19 -12.81
CA GLY A 58 6.35 0.42 -13.17
C GLY A 58 6.05 1.89 -13.45
N LEU A 59 6.51 2.79 -12.60
CA LEU A 59 6.36 4.24 -12.79
C LEU A 59 7.00 4.71 -14.11
N ARG A 60 8.24 4.30 -14.39
CA ARG A 60 8.94 4.65 -15.63
C ARG A 60 8.23 4.10 -16.87
N SER A 61 7.68 2.88 -16.79
CA SER A 61 6.87 2.32 -17.88
C SER A 61 5.62 3.16 -18.12
N SER A 62 4.92 3.57 -17.05
CA SER A 62 3.76 4.46 -17.15
C SER A 62 4.11 5.80 -17.80
N MET A 63 5.22 6.42 -17.38
CA MET A 63 5.70 7.67 -17.98
C MET A 63 6.02 7.52 -19.47
N GLY A 64 6.50 6.34 -19.88
CA GLY A 64 6.69 5.99 -21.29
C GLY A 64 5.37 5.94 -22.07
N TYR A 65 4.33 5.29 -21.52
CA TYR A 65 3.00 5.24 -22.14
C TYR A 65 2.34 6.63 -22.24
N THR A 66 2.53 7.49 -21.24
CA THR A 66 1.98 8.85 -21.25
C THR A 66 2.86 9.87 -21.98
N GLY A 67 4.04 9.47 -22.46
CA GLY A 67 4.96 10.35 -23.19
C GLY A 67 5.60 11.46 -22.33
N THR A 68 5.62 11.29 -21.01
CA THR A 68 6.04 12.33 -20.05
C THR A 68 7.48 12.12 -19.61
N LYS A 69 8.29 13.19 -19.61
CA LYS A 69 9.73 13.12 -19.33
C LYS A 69 10.07 13.28 -17.85
N THR A 70 9.21 13.91 -17.07
CA THR A 70 9.42 14.18 -15.63
C THR A 70 8.17 13.88 -14.82
N ILE A 71 8.31 13.81 -13.50
CA ILE A 71 7.16 13.60 -12.60
C ILE A 71 6.19 14.78 -12.66
N ASN A 72 6.70 16.00 -12.75
CA ASN A 72 5.86 17.20 -12.88
C ASN A 72 5.09 17.17 -14.21
N ASP A 73 5.77 16.82 -15.29
CA ASP A 73 5.17 16.67 -16.62
C ASP A 73 4.06 15.61 -16.62
N MET A 74 4.27 14.47 -15.94
CA MET A 74 3.23 13.46 -15.76
C MET A 74 2.06 13.99 -14.93
N SER A 75 2.32 14.74 -13.86
CA SER A 75 1.28 15.33 -13.02
C SER A 75 0.42 16.35 -13.75
N GLU A 76 0.99 17.07 -14.73
CA GLU A 76 0.30 18.12 -15.49
C GLU A 76 -0.45 17.58 -16.71
N HIS A 77 0.09 16.56 -17.39
CA HIS A 77 -0.41 16.13 -18.70
C HIS A 77 -1.06 14.74 -18.72
N ALA A 78 -0.90 13.91 -17.68
CA ALA A 78 -1.53 12.60 -17.66
C ALA A 78 -3.07 12.72 -17.61
N GLN A 79 -3.73 11.99 -18.50
CA GLN A 79 -5.19 11.95 -18.56
C GLN A 79 -5.71 10.66 -17.93
N PHE A 80 -6.76 10.80 -17.13
CA PHE A 80 -7.44 9.67 -16.50
C PHE A 80 -8.78 9.41 -17.18
N VAL A 81 -9.14 8.13 -17.26
CA VAL A 81 -10.46 7.69 -17.68
C VAL A 81 -11.16 6.99 -16.53
N ARG A 82 -12.47 7.19 -16.42
CA ARG A 82 -13.29 6.48 -15.45
C ARG A 82 -13.63 5.10 -16.00
N ILE A 83 -13.26 4.06 -15.25
CA ILE A 83 -13.59 2.67 -15.58
C ILE A 83 -14.69 2.14 -14.66
N THR A 84 -15.37 1.07 -15.10
CA THR A 84 -16.33 0.33 -14.29
C THR A 84 -15.62 -0.77 -13.49
N SER A 85 -16.32 -1.41 -12.55
CA SER A 85 -15.81 -2.60 -11.86
C SER A 85 -15.51 -3.76 -12.81
N ALA A 86 -16.20 -3.84 -13.95
CA ALA A 86 -15.90 -4.81 -15.00
C ALA A 86 -14.56 -4.49 -15.68
N GLY A 87 -14.31 -3.23 -16.03
CA GLY A 87 -13.02 -2.80 -16.59
C GLY A 87 -11.85 -2.97 -15.62
N MET A 88 -12.11 -2.86 -14.31
CA MET A 88 -11.12 -3.19 -13.29
C MET A 88 -10.74 -4.67 -13.35
N ARG A 89 -11.73 -5.59 -13.37
CA ARG A 89 -11.47 -7.04 -13.47
C ARG A 89 -10.72 -7.39 -14.76
N GLU A 90 -11.09 -6.75 -15.87
CA GLU A 90 -10.39 -6.89 -17.16
C GLU A 90 -8.94 -6.40 -17.10
N SER A 91 -8.63 -5.40 -16.27
CA SER A 91 -7.25 -4.88 -16.11
C SER A 91 -6.33 -5.85 -15.36
N HIS A 92 -6.88 -6.73 -14.53
CA HIS A 92 -6.12 -7.79 -13.86
C HIS A 92 -5.98 -9.01 -14.76
N VAL A 93 -5.05 -9.91 -14.41
CA VAL A 93 -4.98 -11.24 -15.03
C VAL A 93 -6.31 -11.95 -14.83
N HIS A 94 -6.95 -12.35 -15.93
CA HIS A 94 -8.24 -13.06 -15.96
C HIS A 94 -8.19 -14.21 -16.99
N ASP A 95 -9.06 -15.20 -16.81
CA ASP A 95 -9.23 -16.37 -17.68
C ASP A 95 -7.99 -17.27 -17.89
N VAL A 96 -6.97 -17.13 -17.02
CA VAL A 96 -5.76 -17.97 -17.01
C VAL A 96 -5.32 -18.33 -15.59
N ILE A 97 -4.63 -19.46 -15.46
CA ILE A 97 -4.03 -19.90 -14.19
C ILE A 97 -2.59 -19.39 -14.10
N ILE A 98 -2.29 -18.59 -13.07
CA ILE A 98 -0.93 -18.14 -12.78
C ILE A 98 -0.15 -19.32 -12.19
N THR A 99 0.84 -19.82 -12.93
CA THR A 99 1.69 -20.95 -12.48
C THR A 99 2.98 -20.49 -11.78
N LYS A 100 3.37 -19.22 -11.99
CA LYS A 100 4.54 -18.61 -11.38
C LYS A 100 4.25 -17.15 -11.06
N GLU A 101 4.53 -16.75 -9.82
CA GLU A 101 4.35 -15.36 -9.40
C GLU A 101 5.35 -14.42 -10.08
N ALA A 102 4.85 -13.27 -10.53
CA ALA A 102 5.67 -12.19 -11.03
C ALA A 102 6.18 -11.32 -9.87
N PRO A 103 7.38 -10.72 -9.98
CA PRO A 103 7.97 -9.95 -8.89
C PRO A 103 7.21 -8.66 -8.54
N ASN A 104 6.32 -8.20 -9.41
CA ASN A 104 5.55 -6.97 -9.31
C ASN A 104 4.01 -7.18 -9.36
N TYR A 105 3.55 -8.43 -9.39
CA TYR A 105 2.11 -8.73 -9.45
C TYR A 105 1.77 -9.90 -8.55
N SER A 106 0.87 -9.66 -7.61
CA SER A 106 0.24 -10.67 -6.77
C SER A 106 -1.25 -10.35 -6.68
N VAL A 107 -2.10 -11.35 -6.86
CA VAL A 107 -3.53 -11.21 -6.58
C VAL A 107 -3.69 -11.38 -5.07
N ASP A 108 -4.22 -10.36 -4.39
CA ASP A 108 -4.54 -10.49 -2.97
C ASP A 108 -5.57 -11.62 -2.83
N SER A 109 -5.22 -12.60 -1.98
CA SER A 109 -6.04 -13.76 -1.62
C SER A 109 -6.84 -13.48 -0.36
#